data_AF-A0A0F2L8R9-F1
#
_entry.id   AF-A0A0F2L8R9-F1
#
_cell.length_a   1.000
_cell.length_b   1.000
_cell.length_c   1.000
_cell.angle_alpha   90.00
_cell.angle_beta   90.00
_cell.angle_gamma   90.00
#
_symmetry.space_group_name_H-M   'P 1'
#
loop_
_entity.id
_entity.type
_entity.pdbx_description
1 polymer ?
#
loop_
_entity_poly.entity_id
_entity_poly.type
_entity_poly.pdbx_seq_one_letter_code
_entity_poly.pdbx_strand_id
1 'polypeptide(L)'
;MGVEAALGPLGWAKAFNCAVESKCECDLVVYAPDVVKIGDECVWPIDEPGFTRRRVWLMGLPHISLDDLKKVKCPYAEAVLRCVTDELRRRGASARLQPGG
;
A
#
# COMPACT_ATOMS: atom_id res chain seq x y z
N MET A 1 2.06 4.13 -24.70
CA MET A 1 1.52 3.32 -23.58
C MET A 1 2.23 3.77 -22.33
N GLY A 2 1.50 4.22 -21.31
CA GLY A 2 2.08 4.68 -20.05
C GLY A 2 2.41 3.51 -19.12
N VAL A 3 3.24 3.78 -18.10
CA VAL A 3 3.50 2.85 -16.99
C VAL A 3 2.28 2.80 -16.08
N GLU A 4 1.81 1.61 -15.74
CA GLU A 4 0.81 1.45 -14.70
C GLU A 4 1.46 1.48 -13.30
N ALA A 5 1.22 2.55 -12.53
CA ALA A 5 1.84 2.77 -11.22
C ALA A 5 0.88 3.33 -10.16
N ALA A 6 1.13 3.00 -8.88
CA ALA A 6 0.53 3.63 -7.71
C ALA A 6 1.55 3.72 -6.56
N LEU A 7 1.27 4.52 -5.54
CA LEU A 7 2.09 4.54 -4.33
C LEU A 7 1.93 3.24 -3.52
N GLY A 8 3.01 2.81 -2.89
CA GLY A 8 3.16 1.51 -2.27
C GLY A 8 2.84 1.44 -0.77
N PRO A 9 3.39 0.41 -0.09
CA PRO A 9 3.06 0.13 1.30
C PRO A 9 3.43 1.23 2.30
N LEU A 10 4.44 2.07 2.05
CA LEU A 10 4.86 3.11 3.02
C LEU A 10 3.78 4.19 3.19
N GLY A 11 3.00 4.48 2.15
CA GLY A 11 1.88 5.40 2.28
C GLY A 11 0.80 4.88 3.24
N TRP A 12 0.53 3.57 3.22
CA TRP A 12 -0.32 2.91 4.21
C TRP A 12 0.30 2.93 5.60
N ALA A 13 1.61 2.65 5.70
CA ALA A 13 2.32 2.68 6.97
C ALA A 13 2.21 4.06 7.64
N LYS A 14 2.42 5.13 6.87
CA LYS A 14 2.27 6.51 7.33
C LYS A 14 0.83 6.84 7.75
N ALA A 15 -0.16 6.43 6.97
CA ALA A 15 -1.57 6.71 7.27
C ALA A 15 -2.07 6.02 8.55
N PHE A 16 -1.46 4.89 8.93
CA PHE A 16 -1.86 4.10 10.10
C PHE A 16 -0.81 4.10 11.23
N ASN A 17 0.22 4.97 11.14
CA ASN A 17 1.33 5.06 12.10
C ASN A 17 2.03 3.70 12.35
N CYS A 18 2.20 2.90 11.31
CA CYS A 18 2.95 1.65 11.38
C CYS A 18 4.45 1.94 11.34
N ALA A 19 5.20 1.40 12.30
CA ALA A 19 6.66 1.46 12.28
C ALA A 19 7.20 0.54 11.17
N VAL A 20 7.81 1.14 10.16
CA VAL A 20 8.48 0.44 9.06
C VAL A 20 9.83 1.10 8.84
N GLU A 21 10.89 0.31 8.95
CA GLU A 21 12.22 0.75 8.55
C GLU A 21 12.38 0.55 7.05
N SER A 22 12.51 1.63 6.31
CA SER A 22 12.72 1.59 4.86
C SER A 22 13.75 2.64 4.48
N LYS A 23 14.67 2.27 3.59
CA LYS A 23 15.62 3.19 2.95
C LYS A 23 15.07 3.76 1.64
N CYS A 24 13.83 3.41 1.29
CA CYS A 24 13.22 3.75 0.02
C CYS A 24 12.42 5.05 0.11
N GLU A 25 12.80 6.03 -0.72
CA GLU A 25 12.06 7.28 -0.87
C GLU A 25 10.98 7.17 -1.96
N CYS A 26 11.25 6.43 -3.03
CA CYS A 26 10.35 6.19 -4.16
C CYS A 26 9.55 4.89 -3.97
N ASP A 27 8.65 4.85 -2.98
CA ASP A 27 7.77 3.70 -2.70
C ASP A 27 6.66 3.54 -3.76
N LEU A 28 6.99 2.88 -4.87
CA LEU A 28 6.12 2.77 -6.04
C LEU A 28 5.77 1.31 -6.32
N VAL A 29 4.49 1.02 -6.55
CA VAL A 29 4.05 -0.26 -7.10
C VAL A 29 3.83 -0.12 -8.59
N VAL A 30 4.36 -1.07 -9.36
CA VAL A 30 4.33 -1.05 -10.82
C VAL A 30 3.94 -2.43 -11.35
N TYR A 31 3.20 -2.46 -12.45
CA TYR A 31 2.91 -3.72 -13.14
C TYR A 31 4.21 -4.41 -13.57
N ALA A 32 4.42 -5.68 -13.22
CA ALA A 32 5.72 -6.34 -13.32
C ALA A 32 6.42 -6.22 -14.69
N PRO A 33 5.73 -6.33 -15.84
CA PRO A 33 6.33 -6.09 -17.15
C PRO A 33 6.82 -4.66 -17.42
N ASP A 34 6.36 -3.66 -16.66
CA ASP A 34 6.77 -2.26 -16.79
C ASP A 34 7.98 -1.90 -15.92
N VAL A 35 8.37 -2.74 -14.97
CA VAL A 35 9.50 -2.48 -14.04
C VAL A 35 10.81 -2.19 -14.80
N VAL A 36 11.07 -2.94 -15.87
CA VAL A 36 12.26 -2.77 -16.73
C VAL A 36 12.40 -1.38 -17.35
N LYS A 37 11.32 -0.58 -17.38
CA LYS A 37 11.30 0.78 -17.94
C LYS A 37 11.68 1.86 -16.93
N ILE A 38 11.73 1.52 -15.64
CA ILE A 38 11.82 2.48 -14.52
C ILE A 38 13.09 2.24 -13.69
N GLY A 39 13.48 0.97 -13.54
CA GLY A 39 14.54 0.56 -12.62
C GLY A 39 13.98 -0.10 -11.36
N ASP A 40 14.84 -0.81 -10.64
CA ASP A 40 14.41 -1.76 -9.58
C ASP A 40 14.51 -1.19 -8.16
N GLU A 41 15.12 -0.01 -7.98
CA GLU A 41 15.27 0.58 -6.65
C GLU A 41 13.93 1.12 -6.15
N CYS A 42 13.41 0.47 -5.11
CA CYS A 42 12.17 0.85 -4.42
C CYS A 42 10.89 0.77 -5.25
N VAL A 43 10.99 0.18 -6.44
CA VAL A 43 9.87 -0.18 -7.29
C VAL A 43 9.45 -1.60 -6.98
N TRP A 44 8.21 -1.76 -6.53
CA TRP A 44 7.63 -3.03 -6.12
C TRP A 44 6.76 -3.61 -7.24
N PRO A 45 7.12 -4.76 -7.81
CA PRO A 45 6.31 -5.36 -8.86
C PRO A 45 4.99 -5.93 -8.31
N ILE A 46 3.94 -5.84 -9.14
CA ILE A 46 2.70 -6.61 -9.01
C ILE A 46 2.38 -7.28 -10.35
N ASP A 47 1.99 -8.55 -10.32
CA ASP A 47 1.72 -9.32 -11.55
C ASP A 47 0.31 -9.10 -12.12
N GLU A 48 -0.55 -8.38 -11.39
CA GLU A 48 -1.94 -8.16 -11.78
C GLU A 48 -2.12 -6.83 -12.52
N PRO A 49 -2.52 -6.86 -13.81
CA PRO A 49 -2.79 -5.64 -14.57
C PRO A 49 -4.08 -4.96 -14.08
N GLY A 50 -4.16 -3.64 -14.26
CA GLY A 50 -5.34 -2.86 -13.92
C GLY A 50 -5.52 -2.57 -12.42
N PHE A 51 -4.54 -2.89 -11.58
CA PHE A 51 -4.59 -2.66 -10.13
C PHE A 51 -4.82 -1.18 -9.79
N THR A 52 -4.37 -0.25 -10.64
CA THR A 52 -4.56 1.21 -10.45
C THR A 52 -6.03 1.64 -10.55
N ARG A 53 -6.91 0.82 -11.13
CA ARG A 53 -8.36 1.05 -11.16
C ARG A 53 -9.01 0.86 -9.80
N ARG A 54 -8.38 0.07 -8.93
CA ARG A 54 -8.82 -0.19 -7.54
C ARG A 54 -8.05 0.63 -6.50
N ARG A 55 -7.29 1.63 -6.95
CA ARG A 55 -6.51 2.51 -6.06
C ARG A 55 -7.36 3.10 -4.94
N VAL A 56 -6.72 3.35 -3.82
CA VAL A 56 -7.29 4.08 -2.69
C VAL A 56 -6.59 5.43 -2.59
N TRP A 57 -7.33 6.48 -2.20
CA TRP A 57 -6.78 7.81 -2.03
C TRP A 57 -6.42 8.03 -0.56
N LEU A 58 -5.12 8.18 -0.28
CA LEU A 58 -4.61 8.53 1.04
C LEU A 58 -3.84 9.85 0.91
N MET A 59 -4.14 10.81 1.78
CA MET A 59 -3.48 12.13 1.77
C MET A 59 -3.49 12.82 0.39
N GLY A 60 -4.56 12.61 -0.40
CA GLY A 60 -4.70 13.18 -1.74
C GLY A 60 -3.91 12.49 -2.85
N LEU A 61 -3.21 11.38 -2.56
CA LEU A 61 -2.40 10.66 -3.54
C LEU A 61 -2.94 9.24 -3.80
N PRO A 62 -2.77 8.69 -5.02
CA PRO A 62 -3.26 7.37 -5.38
C PRO A 62 -2.32 6.27 -4.85
N HIS A 63 -2.84 5.42 -3.98
CA HIS A 63 -2.13 4.29 -3.39
C HIS A 63 -2.72 2.97 -3.85
N ILE A 64 -1.92 1.91 -3.80
CA ILE A 64 -2.41 0.55 -4.00
C ILE A 64 -3.50 0.20 -2.98
N SER A 65 -4.49 -0.60 -3.38
CA SER A 65 -5.52 -1.11 -2.47
C SER A 65 -4.93 -2.09 -1.45
N LEU A 66 -5.56 -2.29 -0.29
CA LEU A 66 -5.14 -3.34 0.65
C LEU A 66 -5.28 -4.75 0.05
N ASP A 67 -6.29 -4.96 -0.80
CA ASP A 67 -6.51 -6.23 -1.49
C ASP A 67 -5.41 -6.56 -2.51
N ASP A 68 -4.80 -5.54 -3.11
CA ASP A 68 -3.70 -5.70 -4.05
C ASP A 68 -2.34 -5.64 -3.34
N LEU A 69 -2.24 -4.95 -2.20
CA LEU A 69 -1.04 -4.87 -1.38
C LEU A 69 -0.47 -6.26 -1.02
N LYS A 70 -1.36 -7.23 -0.75
CA LYS A 70 -0.98 -8.63 -0.46
C LYS A 70 -0.28 -9.35 -1.63
N LYS A 71 -0.38 -8.81 -2.84
CA LYS A 71 0.19 -9.36 -4.08
C LYS A 71 1.48 -8.65 -4.49
N VAL A 72 1.84 -7.58 -3.79
CA VAL A 72 3.03 -6.76 -4.09
C VAL A 72 4.29 -7.49 -3.64
N LYS A 73 5.27 -7.59 -4.53
CA LYS A 73 6.59 -8.15 -4.25
C LYS A 73 7.45 -7.08 -3.54
N CYS A 74 7.19 -6.88 -2.25
CA CYS A 74 7.88 -5.88 -1.42
C CYS A 74 8.22 -6.49 -0.05
N PRO A 75 9.45 -6.28 0.48
CA PRO A 75 9.91 -6.91 1.72
C PRO A 75 9.13 -6.50 2.98
N TYR A 76 8.43 -5.36 2.94
CA TYR A 76 7.67 -4.85 4.10
C TYR A 76 6.15 -4.84 3.87
N ALA A 77 5.64 -5.28 2.72
CA ALA A 77 4.20 -5.26 2.43
C ALA A 77 3.38 -6.07 3.45
N GLU A 78 3.86 -7.26 3.85
CA GLU A 78 3.19 -8.10 4.83
C GLU A 78 3.14 -7.45 6.23
N ALA A 79 4.26 -6.86 6.67
CA ALA A 79 4.34 -6.16 7.95
C ALA A 79 3.37 -4.96 8.00
N VAL A 80 3.32 -4.18 6.91
CA VAL A 80 2.36 -3.08 6.74
C VAL A 80 0.93 -3.58 6.78
N LEU A 81 0.60 -4.61 5.97
CA LEU A 81 -0.75 -5.15 5.89
C LEU A 81 -1.26 -5.65 7.24
N ARG A 82 -0.40 -6.34 8.00
CA ARG A 82 -0.72 -6.80 9.36
C ARG A 82 -1.01 -5.61 10.28
N CYS A 83 -0.10 -4.63 10.33
CA CYS A 83 -0.28 -3.45 11.18
C CYS A 83 -1.57 -2.68 10.85
N VAL A 84 -1.83 -2.41 9.57
CA VAL A 84 -3.06 -1.72 9.13
C VAL A 84 -4.30 -2.50 9.54
N THR A 85 -4.30 -3.82 9.34
CA THR A 85 -5.42 -4.68 9.72
C THR A 85 -5.69 -4.63 11.22
N ASP A 86 -4.64 -4.68 12.05
CA ASP A 86 -4.76 -4.63 13.50
C ASP A 86 -5.24 -3.24 13.98
N GLU A 87 -4.78 -2.16 13.34
CA GLU A 87 -5.26 -0.81 13.63
C GLU A 87 -6.73 -0.62 13.24
N LEU A 88 -7.16 -1.13 12.08
CA LEU A 88 -8.58 -1.13 11.68
C LEU A 88 -9.45 -1.92 12.66
N ARG A 89 -8.98 -3.08 13.14
CA ARG A 89 -9.67 -3.87 14.18
C ARG A 89 -9.78 -3.10 15.48
N ARG A 90 -8.69 -2.46 15.95
CA ARG A 90 -8.70 -1.65 17.18
C ARG A 90 -9.68 -0.49 17.07
N ARG A 91 -9.63 0.29 15.99
CA ARG A 91 -10.55 1.41 15.75
C ARG A 91 -12.00 0.95 15.64
N GLY A 92 -12.24 -0.16 14.94
CA GLY A 92 -13.57 -0.75 14.80
C GLY A 92 -14.14 -1.26 16.13
N ALA A 93 -13.31 -1.84 17.00
CA ALA A 93 -13.70 -2.24 18.34
C ALA A 93 -14.01 -1.01 19.23
N SER A 94 -13.16 0.02 19.20
CA SER A 94 -13.39 1.27 19.92
C SER A 94 -14.67 1.98 19.48
N ALA A 95 -14.97 1.99 18.17
CA ALA A 95 -16.21 2.58 17.65
C ALA A 95 -17.47 1.84 18.11
N ARG A 96 -17.41 0.52 18.32
CA ARG A 96 -18.54 -0.28 18.84
C ARG A 96 -18.73 -0.13 20.35
N LEU A 97 -17.70 0.30 21.08
CA LEU A 97 -17.73 0.47 22.53
C LEU A 97 -18.19 1.87 22.97
N GLN A 98 -18.38 2.82 22.04
CA GLN A 98 -19.06 4.08 22.35
C GLN A 98 -20.58 3.87 22.29
N PRO A 99 -21.30 3.97 23.43
CA PRO A 99 -22.76 3.91 23.41
C PRO A 99 -23.30 5.27 22.95
N GLY A 100 -23.88 5.32 21.75
CA GLY A 100 -24.74 6.42 21.29
C GLY A 100 -24.01 7.68 20.80
N GLY A 101 -24.23 8.01 19.53
CA GLY A 101 -24.33 9.41 19.13
C GLY A 101 -25.70 9.97 19.49
#